data_AF-A0A949YZU6-F1
#
_entry.id   AF-A0A949YZU6-F1
#
_cell.length_a   1.000
_cell.length_b   1.000
_cell.length_c   1.000
_cell.angle_alpha   90.00
_cell.angle_beta   90.00
_cell.angle_gamma   90.00
#
_symmetry.space_group_name_H-M   'P 1'
#
loop_
_entity.id
_entity.type
_entity.pdbx_description
1 polymer ?
#
loop_
_entity_poly.entity_id
_entity_poly.type
_entity_poly.pdbx_seq_one_letter_code
_entity_poly.pdbx_strand_id
1 'polypeptide(L)'
;MVLEAFSVSHGKATAYLPVIELLRGYFRIAAQDDQRTRREKVNARILTLDPALEDSRSYLFGLLGLVEGNDPLVQMDPQIRRRRIQDAIKRILLLESLNQPVMLVFEDLHQVDEETQALLNVLADSIGTSRVLL
;
A
#
# COMPACT_ATOMS: atom_id res chain seq x y z
N MET A 1 15.89 -2.36 -2.55
CA MET A 1 15.21 -1.32 -1.73
C MET A 1 14.66 -1.98 -0.47
N VAL A 2 14.83 -1.33 0.69
CA VAL A 2 14.24 -1.78 1.96
C VAL A 2 13.03 -0.89 2.25
N LEU A 3 11.91 -1.51 2.60
CA LEU A 3 10.67 -0.86 2.99
C LEU A 3 10.28 -1.36 4.38
N GLU A 4 10.19 -0.43 5.33
CA GLU A 4 9.94 -0.73 6.74
C GLU A 4 8.52 -0.25 7.13
N ALA A 5 7.83 -1.07 7.92
CA ALA A 5 6.50 -0.79 8.43
C ALA A 5 6.48 -0.90 9.95
N PHE A 6 6.14 0.20 10.63
CA PHE A 6 6.02 0.25 12.08
C PHE A 6 4.56 0.06 12.51
N SER A 7 4.32 -0.79 13.51
CA SER A 7 3.01 -0.91 14.17
C SER A 7 3.05 -0.08 15.46
N VAL A 8 2.26 0.99 15.54
CA VAL A 8 2.14 1.80 16.76
C VAL A 8 0.82 1.47 17.48
N SER A 9 0.95 0.98 18.71
CA SER A 9 -0.17 0.68 19.59
C SER A 9 -0.84 1.99 20.08
N HIS A 10 -2.18 1.98 20.10
CA HIS A 10 -3.12 2.95 20.68
C HIS A 10 -3.74 4.02 19.76
N GLY A 11 -5.02 3.78 19.47
CA GLY A 11 -5.99 4.75 18.97
C GLY A 11 -6.82 4.17 17.84
N LYS A 12 -7.97 3.52 18.14
CA LYS A 12 -8.94 2.94 17.18
C LYS A 12 -8.28 2.44 15.87
N ALA A 13 -7.76 1.21 15.90
CA ALA A 13 -6.98 0.58 14.83
C ALA A 13 -7.46 1.00 13.43
N THR A 14 -6.68 1.88 12.79
CA THR A 14 -6.86 2.18 11.37
C THR A 14 -6.40 0.94 10.62
N ALA A 15 -7.30 0.26 9.91
CA ALA A 15 -6.94 -0.91 9.11
C ALA A 15 -5.79 -0.55 8.16
N TYR A 16 -4.86 -1.48 7.94
CA TYR A 16 -3.69 -1.29 7.08
C TYR A 16 -2.65 -0.29 7.58
N LEU A 17 -2.63 0.11 8.86
CA LEU A 17 -1.68 1.14 9.34
C LEU A 17 -0.20 0.84 8.99
N PRO A 18 0.35 -0.36 9.23
CA PRO A 18 1.74 -0.65 8.86
C PRO A 18 1.99 -0.52 7.34
N VAL A 19 1.00 -0.93 6.55
CA VAL A 19 1.05 -0.86 5.08
C VAL A 19 0.96 0.58 4.58
N ILE A 20 0.14 1.41 5.23
CA ILE A 20 0.03 2.84 4.93
C ILE A 20 1.37 3.53 5.17
N GLU A 21 2.04 3.25 6.28
CA GLU A 21 3.37 3.81 6.57
C GLU A 21 4.43 3.34 5.57
N LEU A 22 4.40 2.06 5.21
CA LEU A 22 5.26 1.50 4.17
C LEU A 22 5.07 2.22 2.83
N LEU A 23 3.82 2.42 2.41
CA LEU A 23 3.50 3.11 1.17
C LEU A 23 3.87 4.60 1.23
N ARG A 24 3.71 5.26 2.39
CA ARG A 24 4.17 6.65 2.57
C ARG A 24 5.68 6.75 2.36
N GLY A 25 6.46 5.82 2.92
CA GLY A 25 7.90 5.72 2.68
C GLY A 25 8.22 5.49 1.19
N TYR A 26 7.55 4.51 0.57
CA TYR A 26 7.72 4.17 -0.84
C TYR A 26 7.43 5.37 -1.78
N PHE A 27 6.34 6.10 -1.54
CA PHE A 27 5.96 7.29 -2.31
C PHE A 27 6.67 8.57 -1.87
N ARG A 28 7.55 8.50 -0.85
CA ARG A 28 8.26 9.66 -0.28
C ARG A 28 7.31 10.78 0.17
N ILE A 29 6.18 10.39 0.74
CA ILE A 29 5.20 11.31 1.34
C ILE A 29 5.76 11.81 2.68
N ALA A 30 5.97 13.11 2.79
CA ALA A 30 6.44 13.76 4.00
C ALA A 30 5.27 14.37 4.79
N ALA A 31 5.42 14.50 6.11
CA ALA A 31 4.38 15.01 6.99
C ALA A 31 3.95 16.46 6.62
N GLN A 32 4.89 17.28 6.17
CA GLN A 32 4.67 18.66 5.75
C GLN A 32 4.09 18.81 4.33
N ASP A 33 4.03 17.73 3.54
CA ASP A 33 3.46 17.81 2.20
C ASP A 33 1.97 18.13 2.29
N ASP A 34 1.50 19.06 1.47
CA ASP A 34 0.07 19.28 1.28
C ASP A 34 -0.57 18.14 0.47
N GLN A 35 -1.91 18.09 0.46
CA GLN A 35 -2.65 17.02 -0.22
C GLN A 35 -2.33 16.93 -1.71
N ARG A 36 -2.13 18.08 -2.38
CA ARG A 36 -1.78 18.14 -3.80
C ARG A 36 -0.43 17.50 -4.07
N THR A 37 0.58 17.89 -3.30
CA THR A 37 1.95 17.36 -3.40
C THR A 37 1.98 15.85 -3.17
N ARG A 38 1.24 15.36 -2.17
CA ARG A 38 1.13 13.91 -1.91
C ARG A 38 0.54 13.16 -3.10
N ARG A 39 -0.53 13.68 -3.71
CA ARG A 39 -1.16 13.08 -4.90
C ARG A 39 -0.23 13.10 -6.10
N GLU A 40 0.47 14.20 -6.33
CA GLU A 40 1.45 14.33 -7.42
C GLU A 40 2.59 13.29 -7.26
N LYS A 41 3.12 13.11 -6.05
CA LYS A 41 4.15 12.08 -5.77
C LYS A 41 3.66 10.66 -6.06
N VAL A 42 2.45 10.32 -5.59
CA VAL A 42 1.86 9.00 -5.84
C VAL A 42 1.63 8.77 -7.33
N ASN A 43 1.04 9.76 -8.03
CA ASN A 43 0.79 9.68 -9.48
C ASN A 43 2.08 9.53 -10.27
N ALA A 44 3.08 10.37 -9.99
CA ALA A 44 4.37 10.31 -10.66
C ALA A 44 5.04 8.94 -10.48
N ARG A 45 4.98 8.38 -9.26
CA ARG A 45 5.57 7.06 -9.00
C ARG A 45 4.81 5.92 -9.69
N ILE A 46 3.48 5.93 -9.65
CA ILE A 46 2.63 4.94 -10.33
C ILE A 46 2.95 4.93 -11.83
N LEU A 47 2.93 6.09 -12.48
CA LEU A 47 3.21 6.23 -13.90
C LEU A 47 4.64 5.81 -14.27
N THR A 48 5.61 6.08 -13.40
CA THR A 48 7.01 5.68 -13.61
C THR A 48 7.20 4.17 -13.44
N LEU A 49 6.44 3.54 -12.53
CA LEU A 49 6.55 2.12 -12.26
C LEU A 49 5.93 1.27 -13.38
N ASP A 50 4.66 1.52 -13.70
CA ASP A 50 3.94 0.84 -14.80
C ASP A 50 2.62 1.56 -15.11
N PRO A 51 2.34 1.95 -16.38
CA PRO A 51 1.04 2.53 -16.77
C PRO A 51 -0.18 1.66 -16.42
N ALA A 52 -0.02 0.34 -16.35
CA ALA A 52 -1.09 -0.59 -15.99
C ALA A 52 -1.57 -0.44 -14.54
N LEU A 53 -0.84 0.29 -13.68
CA LEU A 53 -1.25 0.60 -12.31
C LEU A 53 -2.23 1.78 -12.22
N GLU A 54 -2.61 2.41 -13.34
CA GLU A 54 -3.58 3.51 -13.30
C GLU A 54 -4.94 3.08 -12.73
N ASP A 55 -5.36 1.84 -12.98
CA ASP A 55 -6.57 1.24 -12.41
C ASP A 55 -6.50 1.08 -10.88
N SER A 56 -5.29 1.07 -10.33
CA SER A 56 -5.00 0.85 -8.92
C SER A 56 -4.95 2.18 -8.15
N ARG A 57 -4.85 3.31 -8.85
CA ARG A 57 -4.71 4.67 -8.29
C ARG A 57 -5.79 5.01 -7.27
N SER A 58 -7.06 4.76 -7.60
CA SER A 58 -8.18 5.12 -6.73
C SER A 58 -8.13 4.38 -5.40
N TYR A 59 -7.72 3.11 -5.40
CA TYR A 59 -7.58 2.30 -4.19
C TYR A 59 -6.42 2.78 -3.32
N LEU A 60 -5.31 3.20 -3.94
CA LEU A 60 -4.17 3.77 -3.22
C LEU A 60 -4.51 5.13 -2.61
N PHE A 61 -5.28 5.97 -3.33
CA PHE A 61 -5.76 7.24 -2.77
C PHE A 61 -6.72 7.03 -1.62
N GLY A 62 -7.63 6.06 -1.72
CA GLY A 62 -8.51 5.67 -0.61
C GLY A 62 -7.70 5.25 0.62
N LEU A 63 -6.75 4.33 0.42
CA LEU A 63 -5.90 3.79 1.48
C LEU A 63 -5.03 4.86 2.16
N LEU A 64 -4.47 5.79 1.39
CA LEU A 64 -3.59 6.85 1.88
C LEU A 64 -4.34 8.08 2.40
N GLY A 65 -5.68 8.09 2.35
CA GLY A 65 -6.50 9.24 2.75
C GLY A 65 -6.33 10.45 1.84
N LEU A 66 -6.08 10.23 0.54
CA LEU A 66 -5.81 11.27 -0.46
C LEU A 66 -7.00 11.56 -1.38
N VAL A 67 -8.17 11.01 -1.10
CA VAL A 67 -9.39 11.20 -1.88
C VAL A 67 -9.82 12.68 -1.85
N GLU A 68 -10.26 13.20 -3.00
CA GLU A 68 -10.85 14.53 -3.13
C GLU A 68 -12.33 14.39 -3.48
N GLY A 69 -13.20 15.12 -2.77
CA GLY A 69 -14.64 15.05 -2.98
C GLY A 69 -15.25 13.71 -2.54
N ASN A 70 -16.20 13.18 -3.32
CA ASN A 70 -16.83 11.90 -3.04
C ASN A 70 -15.88 10.76 -3.37
N ASP A 71 -15.63 9.90 -2.38
CA ASP A 71 -14.85 8.68 -2.59
C ASP A 71 -15.57 7.74 -3.56
N PRO A 72 -15.00 7.46 -4.75
CA PRO A 72 -15.63 6.57 -5.72
C PRO A 72 -15.78 5.13 -5.19
N LEU A 73 -15.07 4.79 -4.10
CA LEU A 73 -15.09 3.47 -3.47
C LEU A 73 -16.14 3.36 -2.36
N VAL A 74 -16.87 4.43 -2.02
CA VAL A 74 -17.91 4.39 -0.96
C VAL A 74 -19.09 3.51 -1.33
N GLN A 75 -19.46 3.45 -2.61
CA GLN A 75 -20.57 2.61 -3.08
C GLN A 75 -20.13 1.16 -3.39
N MET A 76 -18.83 0.86 -3.29
CA MET A 76 -18.33 -0.49 -3.55
C MET A 76 -18.62 -1.41 -2.38
N ASP A 77 -18.92 -2.66 -2.70
CA ASP A 77 -18.98 -3.73 -1.71
C ASP A 77 -17.66 -3.77 -0.91
N PRO A 78 -17.71 -3.81 0.45
CA PRO A 78 -16.52 -3.78 1.28
C PRO A 78 -15.53 -4.92 1.01
N GLN A 79 -16.00 -6.12 0.66
CA GLN A 79 -15.14 -7.26 0.37
C GLN A 79 -14.43 -7.08 -0.98
N ILE A 80 -15.16 -6.56 -1.99
CA ILE A 80 -14.57 -6.22 -3.28
C ILE A 80 -13.51 -5.12 -3.11
N ARG A 81 -13.84 -4.06 -2.36
CA ARG A 81 -12.90 -2.96 -2.10
C ARG A 81 -11.63 -3.45 -1.42
N ARG A 82 -11.76 -4.29 -0.39
CA ARG A 82 -10.64 -4.94 0.30
C ARG A 82 -9.76 -5.71 -0.67
N ARG A 83 -10.35 -6.60 -1.49
CA ARG A 83 -9.59 -7.39 -2.47
C ARG A 83 -8.83 -6.49 -3.45
N ARG A 84 -9.47 -5.43 -3.95
CA ARG A 84 -8.83 -4.48 -4.89
C ARG A 84 -7.68 -3.70 -4.26
N ILE A 85 -7.79 -3.32 -2.98
CA ILE A 85 -6.68 -2.70 -2.23
C ILE A 85 -5.51 -3.68 -2.13
N GLN A 86 -5.78 -4.94 -1.75
CA GLN A 86 -4.75 -5.97 -1.64
C GLN A 86 -4.06 -6.23 -2.98
N ASP A 87 -4.83 -6.33 -4.06
CA ASP A 87 -4.30 -6.50 -5.43
C ASP A 87 -3.45 -5.30 -5.85
N ALA A 88 -3.87 -4.07 -5.56
CA ALA A 88 -3.11 -2.86 -5.87
C ALA A 88 -1.74 -2.84 -5.18
N ILE A 89 -1.70 -3.16 -3.89
CA ILE A 89 -0.45 -3.21 -3.11
C ILE A 89 0.46 -4.31 -3.66
N LYS A 90 -0.09 -5.51 -3.88
CA LYS A 90 0.65 -6.64 -4.46
C LYS A 90 1.26 -6.29 -5.81
N ARG A 91 0.51 -5.64 -6.71
CA ARG A 91 1.01 -5.25 -8.04
C ARG A 91 2.17 -4.26 -7.93
N ILE A 92 2.10 -3.27 -7.05
CA ILE A 92 3.23 -2.34 -6.81
C ILE A 92 4.48 -3.12 -6.41
N LEU A 93 4.36 -3.99 -5.40
CA LEU A 93 5.50 -4.74 -4.86
C LEU A 93 6.11 -5.68 -5.89
N LEU A 94 5.28 -6.41 -6.64
CA LEU A 94 5.74 -7.32 -7.68
C LEU A 94 6.43 -6.58 -8.83
N LEU A 95 5.82 -5.50 -9.34
CA LEU A 95 6.42 -4.70 -10.42
C LEU A 95 7.72 -4.05 -9.97
N GLU A 96 7.78 -3.55 -8.74
CA GLU A 96 9.01 -3.01 -8.18
C GLU A 96 10.08 -4.10 -8.03
N SER A 97 9.69 -5.33 -7.66
CA SER A 97 10.60 -6.49 -7.56
C SER A 97 11.26 -6.88 -8.88
N LEU A 98 10.59 -6.62 -10.01
CA LEU A 98 11.14 -6.82 -11.35
C LEU A 98 12.26 -5.82 -11.65
N ASN A 99 12.13 -4.59 -11.16
CA ASN A 99 13.12 -3.52 -11.35
C ASN A 99 14.29 -3.64 -10.37
N GLN A 100 14.02 -4.00 -9.11
CA GLN A 100 15.02 -4.17 -8.06
C GLN A 100 14.50 -5.06 -6.92
N PRO A 101 15.36 -5.79 -6.19
CA PRO A 101 14.91 -6.56 -5.04
C PRO A 101 14.20 -5.70 -4.00
N VAL A 102 13.06 -6.19 -3.48
CA VAL A 102 12.26 -5.51 -2.45
C VAL A 102 12.34 -6.33 -1.17
N MET A 103 12.82 -5.71 -0.10
CA MET A 103 12.80 -6.28 1.25
C MET A 103 11.72 -5.56 2.05
N LEU A 104 10.77 -6.32 2.56
CA LEU A 104 9.66 -5.86 3.37
C LEU A 104 9.94 -6.25 4.82
N VAL A 105 10.04 -5.29 5.72
CA VAL A 105 10.29 -5.56 7.15
C VAL A 105 9.08 -5.10 7.96
N PHE A 106 8.44 -6.05 8.63
CA PHE A 106 7.35 -5.80 9.56
C PHE A 106 7.83 -6.13 10.98
N GLU A 107 7.99 -5.12 11.84
CA GLU A 107 8.67 -5.28 13.12
C GLU A 107 7.89 -6.09 14.17
N ASP A 108 6.55 -5.99 14.19
CA ASP A 108 5.73 -6.75 15.14
C ASP A 108 4.43 -7.24 14.50
N LEU A 109 4.45 -8.51 14.06
CA LEU A 109 3.29 -9.18 13.48
C LEU A 109 2.20 -9.50 14.51
N HIS A 110 2.51 -9.55 15.81
CA HIS A 110 1.53 -9.94 16.83
C HIS A 110 0.46 -8.87 17.08
N GLN A 111 0.71 -7.64 16.61
CA GLN A 111 -0.17 -6.49 16.82
C GLN A 111 -0.78 -5.94 15.53
N VAL A 112 -0.62 -6.63 14.39
CA VAL A 112 -1.23 -6.17 13.13
C VAL A 112 -2.73 -6.49 13.11
N ASP A 113 -3.50 -5.63 12.46
CA ASP A 113 -4.93 -5.84 12.25
C ASP A 113 -5.19 -6.99 11.25
N GLU A 114 -6.40 -7.57 11.30
CA GLU A 114 -6.78 -8.71 10.45
C GLU A 114 -6.64 -8.43 8.94
N GLU A 115 -6.84 -7.17 8.53
CA GLU A 115 -6.74 -6.76 7.13
C GLU A 115 -5.28 -6.74 6.67
N THR A 116 -4.38 -6.20 7.50
CA THR A 116 -2.93 -6.29 7.28
C THR A 116 -2.47 -7.75 7.26
N GLN A 117 -2.91 -8.59 8.20
CA GLN A 117 -2.55 -10.01 8.23
C GLN A 117 -3.01 -10.74 6.95
N ALA A 118 -4.21 -10.46 6.47
CA ALA A 118 -4.73 -11.05 5.24
C ALA A 118 -3.89 -10.65 4.01
N LEU A 119 -3.43 -9.40 3.94
CA LEU A 119 -2.51 -8.96 2.90
C LEU A 119 -1.18 -9.70 2.97
N LEU A 120 -0.60 -9.85 4.16
CA LEU A 120 0.67 -10.56 4.35
C LEU A 120 0.59 -12.01 3.85
N ASN A 121 -0.51 -12.70 4.13
CA ASN A 121 -0.74 -14.05 3.62
C ASN A 121 -0.77 -14.08 2.08
N VAL A 122 -1.49 -13.14 1.45
CA VAL A 122 -1.53 -12.99 -0.02
C VAL A 122 -0.14 -12.71 -0.60
N LEU A 123 0.68 -11.91 0.09
CA LEU A 123 2.05 -11.62 -0.32
C LEU A 123 2.93 -12.87 -0.19
N ALA A 124 2.88 -13.58 0.95
CA ALA A 124 3.65 -14.80 1.19
C ALA A 124 3.43 -15.85 0.09
N ASP A 125 2.17 -16.08 -0.31
CA ASP A 125 1.82 -17.00 -1.41
C ASP A 125 2.43 -16.59 -2.77
N SER A 126 2.74 -15.30 -2.94
CA SER A 126 3.22 -14.72 -4.20
C SER A 126 4.74 -14.59 -4.27
N ILE A 127 5.44 -14.80 -3.16
CA ILE A 127 6.88 -14.56 -3.04
C ILE A 127 7.71 -15.73 -3.50
N GLY A 128 7.15 -16.95 -3.52
CA GLY A 128 7.84 -18.15 -3.99
C GLY A 128 8.39 -18.07 -5.42
N THR A 129 7.97 -17.08 -6.22
CA THR A 129 8.41 -16.87 -7.60
C THR A 129 8.96 -15.46 -7.89
N SER A 130 9.08 -14.57 -6.89
CA SER A 130 9.49 -13.16 -7.09
C SER A 130 10.72 -12.77 -6.27
N ARG A 131 11.38 -11.65 -6.64
CA ARG A 131 12.57 -11.11 -5.95
C ARG A 131 12.19 -10.27 -4.73
N VAL A 132 11.35 -10.84 -3.88
CA VAL A 132 10.83 -10.21 -2.67
C VAL A 132 11.29 -11.03 -1.47
N LEU A 133 11.76 -10.35 -0.44
CA LEU A 133 12.03 -10.95 0.87
C LEU A 133 11.08 -10.31 1.88
N LEU A 134 10.33 -11.14 2.61
CA LEU A 134 9.55 -10.76 3.79
C LEU A 134 10.34 -11.12 5.05
#